data_AF-A0A4Q3F4M3-F1
#
_entry.id   AF-A0A4Q3F4M3-F1
#
_cell.length_a   1.000
_cell.length_b   1.000
_cell.length_c   1.000
_cell.angle_alpha   90.00
_cell.angle_beta   90.00
_cell.angle_gamma   90.00
#
_symmetry.space_group_name_H-M   'P 1'
#
loop_
_entity.id
_entity.type
_entity.pdbx_description
1 polymer ?
#
loop_
_entity_poly.entity_id
_entity_poly.type
_entity_poly.pdbx_seq_one_letter_code
_entity_poly.pdbx_strand_id
1 'polypeptide(L)'
;MNIRDILERYKADGRVKGLAQMLNSGKNPRIHLRGLVGSSDAFLAVALYFLQHKHMMFVLPDQEEAGYFQADLESLLDKEIMNFPSSYRKGFDFTQPDASHVLARAEVLN
;
A
#
# COMPACT_ATOMS: atom_id res chain seq x y z
N MET A 1 -17.88 16.90 -7.16
CA MET A 1 -17.14 16.08 -6.19
C MET A 1 -16.08 15.35 -6.96
N ASN A 2 -14.82 15.74 -6.76
CA ASN A 2 -13.66 15.14 -7.41
C ASN A 2 -12.97 14.14 -6.46
N ILE A 3 -11.94 13.44 -6.95
CA ILE A 3 -11.23 12.42 -6.17
C ILE A 3 -10.52 13.01 -4.93
N ARG A 4 -10.05 14.26 -5.03
CA ARG A 4 -9.39 14.98 -3.93
C ARG A 4 -10.36 15.30 -2.80
N ASP A 5 -11.60 15.68 -3.13
CA ASP A 5 -12.66 15.96 -2.16
C ASP A 5 -12.98 14.69 -1.34
N ILE A 6 -12.95 13.52 -1.98
CA ILE A 6 -13.16 12.23 -1.31
C ILE A 6 -11.99 11.94 -0.37
N LEU A 7 -10.76 12.14 -0.82
CA LEU A 7 -9.58 11.92 0.01
C LEU A 7 -9.55 12.84 1.25
N GLU A 8 -9.91 14.11 1.10
CA GLU A 8 -10.02 15.04 2.23
C GLU A 8 -11.09 14.60 3.25
N ARG A 9 -12.21 14.03 2.77
CA ARG A 9 -13.21 13.43 3.67
C ARG A 9 -12.64 12.23 4.44
N TYR A 10 -11.87 11.35 3.79
CA TYR A 10 -11.19 10.23 4.46
C TYR A 10 -10.20 10.73 5.52
N LYS A 11 -9.38 11.74 5.21
CA LYS A 11 -8.45 12.35 6.17
C LYS A 11 -9.16 12.99 7.36
N ALA A 12 -10.34 13.57 7.14
CA ALA A 12 -11.12 14.22 8.17
C ALA A 12 -11.92 13.24 9.06
N ASP A 13 -12.25 12.05 8.53
CA ASP A 13 -13.09 11.04 9.18
C ASP A 13 -12.50 10.56 10.52
N GLY A 14 -13.34 10.57 11.56
CA GLY A 14 -12.95 10.18 12.92
C GLY A 14 -12.45 8.74 13.03
N ARG A 15 -12.95 7.82 12.18
CA ARG A 15 -12.51 6.42 12.16
C ARG A 15 -11.09 6.30 11.63
N VAL A 16 -10.75 7.07 10.60
CA VAL A 16 -9.39 7.08 10.01
C VAL A 16 -8.40 7.72 10.98
N LYS A 17 -8.77 8.83 11.63
CA LYS A 17 -7.95 9.44 12.69
C LYS A 17 -7.77 8.52 13.89
N GLY A 18 -8.82 7.83 14.31
CA GLY A 18 -8.77 6.83 15.38
C GLY A 18 -7.82 5.68 15.03
N LEU A 19 -7.92 5.15 13.80
CA LEU A 19 -6.98 4.15 13.29
C LEU A 19 -5.54 4.66 13.30
N ALA A 20 -5.32 5.91 12.87
CA ALA A 20 -3.99 6.53 12.90
C ALA A 20 -3.42 6.60 14.33
N GLN A 21 -4.24 6.96 15.31
CA GLN A 21 -3.83 6.96 16.72
C GLN A 21 -3.53 5.54 17.22
N MET A 22 -4.37 4.56 16.89
CA MET A 22 -4.17 3.16 17.28
C MET A 22 -2.89 2.56 16.69
N LEU A 23 -2.51 2.94 15.46
CA LEU A 23 -1.25 2.52 14.85
C LEU A 23 -0.01 3.08 15.57
N ASN A 24 -0.18 4.08 16.44
CA ASN A 24 0.89 4.69 17.24
C ASN A 24 0.81 4.38 18.74
N SER A 25 -0.21 3.65 19.21
CA SER A 25 -0.53 3.56 20.65
C SER A 25 0.38 2.61 21.46
N GLY A 26 1.36 1.95 20.84
CA GLY A 26 2.26 1.05 21.56
C GLY A 26 3.31 0.37 20.68
N LYS A 27 4.01 -0.60 21.27
CA LYS A 27 5.03 -1.41 20.59
C LYS A 27 4.32 -2.50 19.76
N ASN A 28 4.28 -2.33 18.45
CA ASN A 28 3.70 -3.26 17.46
C ASN A 28 2.18 -3.47 17.58
N PRO A 29 1.35 -2.43 17.35
CA PRO A 29 -0.10 -2.57 17.34
C PRO A 29 -0.55 -3.56 16.26
N ARG A 30 -1.49 -4.44 16.62
CA ARG A 30 -2.14 -5.39 15.69
C ARG A 30 -3.59 -5.00 15.56
N ILE A 31 -3.98 -4.57 14.37
CA ILE A 31 -5.32 -4.05 14.08
C ILE A 31 -5.89 -4.85 12.92
N HIS A 32 -7.12 -5.33 13.08
CA HIS A 32 -7.86 -5.99 12.02
C HIS A 32 -9.01 -5.10 11.56
N LEU A 33 -8.96 -4.68 10.30
CA LEU A 33 -9.98 -3.86 9.66
C LEU A 33 -10.99 -4.75 8.93
N ARG A 34 -12.26 -4.37 8.98
CA ARG A 34 -13.37 -5.05 8.29
C ARG A 34 -14.26 -4.03 7.58
N GLY A 35 -14.93 -4.47 6.53
CA GLY A 35 -15.88 -3.65 5.79
C GLY A 35 -15.25 -2.68 4.79
N LEU A 36 -13.99 -2.92 4.40
CA LEU A 36 -13.39 -2.30 3.23
C LEU A 36 -13.99 -2.96 1.97
N VAL A 37 -14.48 -2.15 1.04
CA VAL A 37 -15.15 -2.59 -0.18
C VAL A 37 -14.67 -1.75 -1.36
N GLY A 38 -14.34 -2.40 -2.48
CA GLY A 38 -13.70 -1.75 -3.62
C GLY A 38 -12.40 -1.05 -3.20
N SER A 39 -12.05 0.06 -3.87
CA SER A 39 -10.82 0.83 -3.62
C SER A 39 -10.75 1.59 -2.28
N SER A 40 -11.64 1.29 -1.33
CA SER A 40 -11.68 1.97 -0.02
C SER A 40 -10.40 1.75 0.80
N ASP A 41 -9.71 0.63 0.59
CA ASP A 41 -8.40 0.32 1.14
C ASP A 41 -7.31 1.27 0.62
N ALA A 42 -7.31 1.59 -0.67
CA ALA A 42 -6.39 2.55 -1.27
C ALA A 42 -6.64 3.97 -0.75
N PHE A 43 -7.91 4.40 -0.70
CA PHE A 43 -8.26 5.69 -0.08
C PHE A 43 -7.84 5.77 1.39
N LEU A 44 -8.04 4.68 2.15
CA LEU A 44 -7.61 4.60 3.54
C LEU A 44 -6.09 4.66 3.67
N ALA A 45 -5.36 3.90 2.85
CA ALA A 45 -3.91 3.87 2.82
C ALA A 45 -3.32 5.26 2.54
N VAL A 46 -3.82 5.96 1.51
CA VAL A 46 -3.38 7.31 1.17
C VAL A 46 -3.71 8.30 2.27
N ALA A 47 -4.92 8.24 2.85
CA ALA A 47 -5.30 9.11 3.95
C ALA A 47 -4.41 8.89 5.19
N LEU A 48 -4.12 7.63 5.54
CA LEU A 48 -3.21 7.28 6.62
C LEU A 48 -1.79 7.77 6.33
N TYR A 49 -1.30 7.62 5.10
CA TYR A 49 0.01 8.12 4.70
C TYR A 49 0.16 9.62 4.97
N PHE A 50 -0.85 10.42 4.61
CA PHE A 50 -0.85 11.85 4.89
C PHE A 50 -1.06 12.22 6.36
N LEU A 51 -1.73 11.38 7.16
CA LEU A 51 -1.90 11.63 8.59
C LEU A 51 -0.66 11.23 9.41
N GLN A 52 0.10 10.24 8.95
CA GLN A 52 1.22 9.66 9.68
C GLN A 52 2.57 10.17 9.22
N HIS A 53 2.70 10.51 7.94
CA HIS A 53 3.98 10.81 7.29
C HIS A 53 5.04 9.72 7.52
N LYS A 54 4.62 8.44 7.42
CA LYS A 54 5.47 7.26 7.58
C LYS A 54 5.42 6.42 6.31
N HIS A 55 6.53 5.76 5.99
CA HIS A 55 6.56 4.73 4.96
C HIS A 55 5.61 3.59 5.32
N MET A 56 4.87 3.11 4.33
CA MET A 56 3.90 2.03 4.47
C MET A 56 4.24 0.93 3.48
N MET A 57 4.17 -0.31 3.94
CA MET A 57 4.35 -1.49 3.12
C MET A 57 3.03 -2.26 3.14
N PHE A 58 2.54 -2.61 1.96
CA PHE A 58 1.32 -3.38 1.77
C PHE A 58 1.70 -4.74 1.18
N VAL A 59 1.13 -5.81 1.75
CA VAL A 59 1.30 -7.17 1.26
C VAL A 59 -0.08 -7.67 0.89
N LEU A 60 -0.24 -7.97 -0.40
CA LEU A 60 -1.50 -8.42 -0.98
C LEU A 60 -1.43 -9.92 -1.28
N PRO A 61 -2.56 -10.62 -1.40
CA PRO A 61 -2.64 -12.06 -1.65
C PRO A 61 -1.84 -12.54 -2.87
N ASP A 62 -1.86 -11.77 -3.96
CA ASP A 62 -1.20 -12.11 -5.21
C ASP A 62 -0.72 -10.87 -5.98
N GLN A 63 -0.04 -11.12 -7.11
CA GLN A 63 0.53 -10.08 -7.96
C GLN A 63 -0.54 -9.24 -8.66
N GLU A 64 -1.70 -9.83 -8.96
CA GLU A 64 -2.78 -9.15 -9.66
C GLU A 64 -3.46 -8.14 -8.73
N GLU A 65 -3.85 -8.56 -7.52
CA GLU A 65 -4.38 -7.65 -6.49
C GLU A 65 -3.37 -6.58 -6.09
N ALA A 66 -2.08 -6.92 -5.98
CA ALA A 66 -1.03 -5.93 -5.73
C ALA A 66 -0.94 -4.89 -6.86
N GLY A 67 -1.07 -5.31 -8.12
CA GLY A 67 -1.06 -4.43 -9.28
C GLY A 67 -2.27 -3.49 -9.32
N TYR A 68 -3.47 -4.01 -9.02
CA TYR A 68 -4.67 -3.17 -8.91
C TYR A 68 -4.56 -2.15 -7.77
N PHE A 69 -4.10 -2.58 -6.60
CA PHE A 69 -3.90 -1.68 -5.47
C PHE A 69 -2.83 -0.61 -5.76
N GLN A 70 -1.73 -0.99 -6.42
CA GLN A 70 -0.71 -0.05 -6.86
C GLN A 70 -1.28 1.01 -7.81
N ALA A 71 -2.04 0.60 -8.84
CA ALA A 71 -2.65 1.50 -9.79
C ALA A 71 -3.65 2.48 -9.12
N ASP A 72 -4.41 2.01 -8.14
CA ASP A 72 -5.30 2.85 -7.35
C ASP A 72 -4.49 3.91 -6.55
N LEU A 73 -3.40 3.51 -5.90
CA LEU A 73 -2.52 4.44 -5.17
C LEU A 73 -1.88 5.47 -6.11
N GLU A 74 -1.39 5.05 -7.27
CA GLU A 74 -0.79 5.92 -8.28
C GLU A 74 -1.81 6.95 -8.80
N SER A 75 -3.03 6.50 -9.08
CA SER A 75 -4.14 7.37 -9.50
C SER A 75 -4.49 8.40 -8.43
N LEU A 76 -4.50 8.00 -7.14
CA LEU A 76 -4.83 8.89 -6.03
C LEU A 76 -3.72 9.90 -5.70
N LEU A 77 -2.46 9.51 -5.86
CA LEU A 77 -1.29 10.32 -5.49
C LEU A 77 -0.70 11.11 -6.66
N ASP A 78 -1.06 10.77 -7.90
CA ASP A 78 -0.45 11.30 -9.13
C ASP A 78 1.08 11.15 -9.10
N LYS A 79 1.53 9.99 -8.61
CA LYS A 79 2.93 9.64 -8.38
C LYS A 79 3.13 8.14 -8.57
N GLU A 80 4.33 7.79 -9.03
CA GLU A 80 4.77 6.41 -9.10
C GLU A 80 4.85 5.78 -7.71
N ILE A 81 4.33 4.55 -7.60
CA ILE A 81 4.35 3.77 -6.38
C ILE A 81 5.28 2.59 -6.57
N MET A 82 6.24 2.46 -5.66
CA MET A 82 7.27 1.43 -5.75
C MET A 82 6.66 0.05 -5.46
N ASN A 83 6.90 -0.90 -6.36
CA ASN A 83 6.52 -2.30 -6.20
C ASN A 83 7.75 -3.16 -5.89
N PHE A 84 7.67 -4.00 -4.87
CA PHE A 84 8.73 -4.95 -4.53
C PHE A 84 8.36 -6.36 -4.98
N PRO A 85 8.72 -6.76 -6.22
CA PRO A 85 8.27 -8.03 -6.76
C PRO A 85 8.93 -9.21 -6.04
N SER A 86 8.23 -10.35 -6.12
CA SER A 86 8.77 -11.63 -5.69
C SER A 86 10.09 -11.92 -6.39
N SER A 87 11.01 -12.55 -5.68
CA SER A 87 12.25 -13.05 -6.28
C SER A 87 12.00 -14.24 -7.24
N TYR A 88 10.79 -14.81 -7.22
CA TYR A 88 10.38 -15.99 -7.99
C TYR A 88 11.26 -17.24 -7.83
N ARG A 89 12.19 -17.24 -6.85
CA ARG A 89 13.01 -18.41 -6.52
C ARG A 89 12.15 -19.47 -5.83
N LYS A 90 11.71 -20.48 -6.57
CA LYS A 90 11.15 -21.71 -6.01
C LYS A 90 12.28 -22.72 -5.77
N GLY A 91 12.16 -23.54 -4.72
CA GLY A 91 13.11 -24.63 -4.50
C GLY A 91 13.14 -25.56 -5.72
N PHE A 92 14.35 -25.95 -6.16
CA PHE A 92 14.59 -26.77 -7.37
C PHE A 92 14.21 -26.11 -8.71
N ASP A 93 13.89 -24.82 -8.70
CA ASP A 93 13.70 -24.02 -9.90
C ASP A 93 15.00 -23.29 -10.23
N PHE A 94 15.68 -23.76 -11.28
CA PHE A 94 16.94 -23.20 -11.76
C PHE A 94 16.73 -22.12 -12.83
N THR A 95 15.50 -21.61 -12.99
CA THR A 95 15.23 -20.49 -13.88
C THR A 95 16.05 -19.26 -13.47
N GLN A 96 16.60 -18.58 -14.47
CA GLN A 96 17.30 -17.32 -14.20
C GLN A 96 16.29 -16.28 -13.69
N PRO A 97 16.65 -15.51 -12.66
CA PRO A 97 15.82 -14.40 -12.21
C PRO A 97 15.57 -13.44 -13.37
N ASP A 98 14.33 -12.97 -13.50
CA ASP A 98 13.99 -11.94 -14.46
C ASP A 98 14.79 -10.66 -14.13
N ALA A 99 15.57 -10.17 -15.09
CA ALA A 99 16.39 -8.98 -14.92
C ALA A 99 15.57 -7.75 -14.55
N SER A 100 14.32 -7.65 -15.03
CA SER A 100 13.39 -6.57 -14.68
C SER A 100 13.01 -6.60 -13.19
N HIS A 101 12.74 -7.78 -12.63
CA HIS A 101 12.45 -7.93 -11.20
C HIS A 101 13.68 -7.64 -10.34
N VAL A 102 14.87 -8.03 -10.79
CA VAL A 102 16.11 -7.70 -10.08
C VAL A 102 16.31 -6.18 -10.03
N LEU A 103 16.09 -5.50 -11.15
CA LEU A 103 16.19 -4.04 -11.24
C LEU A 103 15.17 -3.34 -10.33
N ALA A 104 13.88 -3.67 -10.45
CA ALA A 104 12.82 -3.06 -9.64
C ALA A 104 13.07 -3.25 -8.13
N ARG A 105 13.58 -4.42 -7.72
CA ARG A 105 13.96 -4.67 -6.32
C ARG A 105 15.14 -3.81 -5.86
N ALA A 106 16.11 -3.55 -6.74
CA ALA A 106 17.23 -2.67 -6.43
C ALA A 106 16.75 -1.22 -6.30
N GLU A 107 15.86 -0.77 -7.18
CA GLU A 107 15.26 0.58 -7.14
C GLU A 107 14.47 0.83 -5.85
N VAL A 108 13.70 -0.17 -5.37
CA VAL A 108 12.95 -0.05 -4.11
C VAL A 108 13.86 0.02 -2.87
N LEU A 109 15.07 -0.57 -2.94
CA LEU A 109 15.97 -0.70 -1.79
C LEU A 109 17.09 0.34 -1.73
N ASN A 110 17.33 1.09 -2.82
CA ASN A 110 18.32 2.18 -2.90
C ASN A 110 17.80 3.47 -2.27
#